data_AF-A0A2A3Y4L8-F1
#
_entry.id   AF-A0A2A3Y4L8-F1
#
_cell.length_a   1.000
_cell.length_b   1.000
_cell.length_c   1.000
_cell.angle_alpha   90.00
_cell.angle_beta   90.00
_cell.angle_gamma   90.00
#
_symmetry.space_group_name_H-M   'P 1'
#
loop_
_entity.id
_entity.type
_entity.pdbx_description
1 polymer ?
#
loop_
_entity_poly.entity_id
_entity_poly.type
_entity_poly.pdbx_seq_one_letter_code
_entity_poly.pdbx_strand_id
1 'polypeptide(L)'
;MPVRKNGKLTGKTNLVESSKALKPWRTLVTHQARRAKPKGFTPYAGAVRVEVIFRFPRPKGHYGTGRNAGTLKPSAPEHHTTKPDVDKTLRAILDGLTAAGIYRDDSQVAEVETFKRYAVGDNSGAMISVQAL
;
A
#
# COMPACT_ATOMS: atom_id res chain seq x y z
N MET A 1 -22.90 -8.70 2.20
CA MET A 1 -24.39 -8.75 2.23
C MET A 1 -24.87 -9.22 0.86
N PRO A 2 -25.76 -10.22 0.76
CA PRO A 2 -26.26 -10.70 -0.53
C PRO A 2 -27.12 -9.62 -1.20
N VAL A 3 -26.92 -9.43 -2.50
CA VAL A 3 -27.63 -8.41 -3.28
C VAL A 3 -29.05 -8.89 -3.56
N ARG A 4 -30.02 -8.06 -3.20
CA ARG A 4 -31.44 -8.28 -3.49
C ARG A 4 -31.88 -7.34 -4.62
N LYS A 5 -32.66 -7.87 -5.56
CA LYS A 5 -33.39 -7.08 -6.57
C LYS A 5 -34.86 -7.47 -6.47
N ASN A 6 -35.75 -6.49 -6.27
CA ASN A 6 -37.19 -6.71 -6.06
C ASN A 6 -37.48 -7.75 -4.95
N GLY A 7 -36.76 -7.67 -3.83
CA GLY A 7 -36.93 -8.59 -2.70
C GLY A 7 -36.34 -10.01 -2.86
N LYS A 8 -35.91 -10.40 -4.07
CA LYS A 8 -35.31 -11.72 -4.33
C LYS A 8 -33.78 -11.68 -4.28
N LEU A 9 -33.17 -12.73 -3.73
CA LEU A 9 -31.72 -12.94 -3.73
C LEU A 9 -31.22 -13.17 -5.16
N THR A 10 -30.20 -12.43 -5.57
CA THR A 10 -29.70 -12.45 -6.96
C THR A 10 -28.53 -13.41 -7.21
N GLY A 11 -28.10 -14.16 -6.18
CA GLY A 11 -26.88 -14.96 -6.21
C GLY A 11 -25.58 -14.15 -6.18
N LYS A 12 -25.65 -12.81 -6.27
CA LYS A 12 -24.49 -11.91 -6.18
C LYS A 12 -24.26 -11.48 -4.73
N THR A 13 -23.01 -11.50 -4.30
CA THR A 13 -22.60 -10.99 -2.98
C THR A 13 -21.96 -9.61 -3.16
N ASN A 14 -22.47 -8.59 -2.46
CA ASN A 14 -21.76 -7.32 -2.35
C ASN A 14 -20.63 -7.50 -1.34
N LEU A 15 -19.41 -7.59 -1.85
CA LEU A 15 -18.19 -7.44 -1.06
C LEU A 15 -17.95 -5.93 -0.87
N VAL A 16 -18.26 -5.44 0.31
CA VAL A 16 -17.94 -4.06 0.69
C VAL A 16 -16.54 -4.08 1.29
N GLU A 17 -15.63 -3.26 0.75
CA GLU A 17 -14.29 -3.12 1.30
C GLU A 17 -14.37 -2.74 2.79
N SER A 18 -13.64 -3.47 3.64
CA SER A 18 -13.71 -3.32 5.10
C SER A 18 -13.05 -2.03 5.61
N SER A 19 -12.32 -1.30 4.76
CA SER A 19 -11.64 -0.05 5.12
C SER A 19 -12.01 1.07 4.14
N LYS A 20 -12.61 2.15 4.67
CA LYS A 20 -12.91 3.38 3.91
C LYS A 20 -11.65 4.07 3.37
N ALA A 21 -10.49 3.80 3.96
CA ALA A 21 -9.21 4.39 3.57
C ALA A 21 -8.56 3.68 2.37
N LEU A 22 -9.03 2.49 1.99
CA LEU A 22 -8.41 1.67 0.95
C LEU A 22 -8.56 2.30 -0.44
N LYS A 23 -9.76 2.77 -0.78
CA LYS A 23 -10.06 3.40 -2.06
C LYS A 23 -9.29 4.73 -2.29
N PRO A 24 -9.24 5.67 -1.33
CA PRO A 24 -8.37 6.85 -1.45
C PRO A 24 -6.90 6.47 -1.62
N TRP A 25 -6.42 5.47 -0.87
CA TRP A 25 -5.04 5.01 -0.95
C TRP A 25 -4.70 4.43 -2.33
N ARG A 26 -5.55 3.54 -2.87
CA ARG A 26 -5.39 3.00 -4.23
C ARG A 26 -5.34 4.10 -5.28
N THR A 27 -6.21 5.11 -5.15
CA THR A 27 -6.24 6.26 -6.08
C THR A 27 -4.93 7.05 -6.04
N LEU A 28 -4.37 7.27 -4.85
CA LEU A 28 -3.09 7.95 -4.67
C LEU A 28 -1.93 7.15 -5.29
N VAL A 29 -1.90 5.83 -5.08
CA VAL A 29 -0.91 4.94 -5.70
C VAL A 29 -0.99 5.01 -7.21
N THR A 30 -2.19 4.88 -7.78
CA THR A 30 -2.39 4.96 -9.23
C THR A 30 -1.90 6.30 -9.79
N HIS A 31 -2.24 7.40 -9.13
CA HIS A 31 -1.80 8.73 -9.54
C HIS A 31 -0.28 8.88 -9.50
N GLN A 32 0.35 8.48 -8.39
CA GLN A 32 1.80 8.57 -8.23
C GLN A 32 2.56 7.65 -9.19
N ALA A 33 2.08 6.43 -9.40
CA ALA A 33 2.68 5.49 -10.34
C ALA A 33 2.61 6.03 -11.78
N ARG A 34 1.49 6.63 -12.19
CA ARG A 34 1.38 7.29 -13.52
C ARG A 34 2.37 8.43 -13.68
N ARG A 35 2.59 9.24 -12.64
CA ARG A 35 3.57 10.34 -12.65
C ARG A 35 5.02 9.86 -12.68
N ALA A 36 5.30 8.72 -12.07
CA ALA A 36 6.64 8.14 -12.01
C ALA A 36 7.07 7.44 -13.32
N LYS A 37 6.14 7.21 -14.25
CA LYS A 37 6.47 6.58 -15.54
C LYS A 37 7.40 7.47 -16.35
N PRO A 38 8.52 6.93 -16.88
CA PRO A 38 9.30 7.65 -17.87
C PRO A 38 8.49 7.85 -19.16
N LYS A 39 8.86 8.86 -19.94
CA LYS A 39 8.25 9.11 -21.26
C LYS A 39 8.43 7.86 -22.15
N GLY A 40 7.35 7.40 -22.75
CA GLY A 40 7.36 6.20 -23.61
C GLY A 40 7.34 4.87 -22.85
N PHE A 41 7.14 4.88 -21.53
CA PHE A 41 6.97 3.66 -20.76
C PHE A 41 5.84 2.78 -21.32
N THR A 42 6.18 1.52 -21.60
CA THR A 42 5.22 0.46 -21.93
C THR A 42 5.00 -0.42 -20.70
N PRO A 43 3.76 -0.88 -20.43
CA PRO A 43 3.52 -1.80 -19.34
C PRO A 43 4.36 -3.07 -19.47
N TYR A 44 4.87 -3.59 -18.36
CA TYR A 44 5.59 -4.86 -18.34
C TYR A 44 4.70 -5.97 -18.89
N ALA A 45 5.26 -6.79 -19.79
CA ALA A 45 4.52 -7.88 -20.45
C ALA A 45 4.67 -9.23 -19.74
N GLY A 46 5.73 -9.41 -18.96
CA GLY A 46 6.08 -10.67 -18.28
C GLY A 46 6.04 -10.56 -16.76
N ALA A 47 6.69 -11.52 -16.09
CA ALA A 47 6.78 -11.57 -14.64
C ALA A 47 7.53 -10.35 -14.09
N VAL A 48 7.10 -9.86 -12.94
CA VAL A 48 7.73 -8.73 -12.24
C VAL A 48 7.99 -9.06 -10.77
N ARG A 49 9.02 -8.42 -10.23
CA ARG A 49 9.24 -8.27 -8.79
C ARG A 49 8.69 -6.93 -8.32
N VAL A 50 7.99 -6.94 -7.19
CA VAL A 50 7.52 -5.73 -6.51
C VAL A 50 8.10 -5.67 -5.10
N GLU A 51 8.78 -4.58 -4.77
CA GLU A 51 9.20 -4.29 -3.40
C GLU A 51 8.39 -3.11 -2.84
N VAL A 52 7.86 -3.25 -1.63
CA VAL A 52 7.10 -2.19 -0.96
C VAL A 52 7.54 -1.98 0.48
N ILE A 53 8.04 -0.78 0.78
CA ILE A 53 8.33 -0.34 2.14
C ILE A 53 7.24 0.63 2.60
N PHE A 54 6.37 0.18 3.51
CA PHE A 54 5.40 1.02 4.18
C PHE A 54 6.02 1.70 5.40
N ARG A 55 6.05 3.03 5.41
CA ARG A 55 6.52 3.87 6.52
C ARG A 55 5.34 4.59 7.16
N PHE A 56 4.98 4.14 8.35
CA PHE A 56 3.85 4.71 9.09
C PHE A 56 4.30 5.84 10.02
N PRO A 57 3.47 6.88 10.23
CA PRO A 57 3.77 7.93 11.19
C PRO A 57 4.09 7.37 12.57
N ARG A 58 5.07 7.97 13.23
CA ARG A 58 5.53 7.49 14.52
C ARG A 58 4.73 8.13 15.66
N PRO A 59 4.18 7.35 16.61
CA PRO A 59 3.49 7.91 17.77
C PRO A 59 4.40 8.81 18.61
N LYS A 60 3.84 9.89 19.20
CA LYS A 60 4.58 10.81 20.09
C LYS A 60 5.29 10.07 21.23
N GLY A 61 4.69 8.99 21.74
CA GLY A 61 5.26 8.18 22.83
C GLY A 61 6.59 7.50 22.48
N HIS A 62 6.93 7.36 21.19
CA HIS A 62 8.23 6.83 20.76
C HIS A 62 9.35 7.87 20.89
N TYR A 63 9.02 9.14 21.10
CA TYR A 63 9.98 10.21 21.34
C TYR A 63 10.11 10.51 22.83
N GLY A 64 11.22 11.16 23.21
CA GLY A 64 11.42 11.72 24.54
C GLY A 64 10.44 12.84 24.87
N THR A 65 10.65 13.51 25.99
CA THR A 65 9.84 14.66 26.44
C THR A 65 10.72 15.88 26.68
N GLY A 66 10.11 17.06 26.82
CA GLY A 66 10.82 18.33 27.06
C GLY A 66 11.85 18.61 25.96
N ARG A 67 13.10 18.86 26.36
CA ARG A 67 14.22 19.09 25.43
C ARG A 67 14.49 17.94 24.46
N ASN A 68 14.00 16.73 24.75
CA ASN A 68 14.18 15.53 23.92
C ASN A 68 12.93 15.16 23.10
N ALA A 69 11.94 16.06 22.97
CA ALA A 69 10.69 15.76 22.27
C ALA A 69 10.87 15.41 20.78
N GLY A 70 11.98 15.82 20.16
CA GLY A 70 12.34 15.44 18.79
C GLY A 70 13.21 14.19 18.69
N THR A 71 13.64 13.62 19.82
CA THR A 71 14.62 12.52 19.85
C THR A 71 13.92 11.18 20.06
N LEU A 72 14.27 10.21 19.21
CA LEU A 72 13.74 8.86 19.30
C LEU A 72 14.25 8.13 20.55
N LYS A 73 13.37 7.44 21.28
CA LYS A 73 13.77 6.59 22.41
C LYS A 73 14.52 5.35 21.92
N PRO A 74 15.54 4.86 22.65
CA PRO A 74 16.19 3.58 22.35
C PRO A 74 15.21 2.40 22.35
N SER A 75 14.17 2.47 23.18
CA SER A 75 13.12 1.44 23.27
C SER A 75 12.04 1.55 22.18
N ALA A 76 12.11 2.55 21.31
CA ALA A 76 11.09 2.73 20.28
C ALA A 76 11.20 1.63 19.22
N PRO A 77 10.11 0.92 18.90
CA PRO A 77 10.17 -0.17 17.93
C PRO A 77 10.51 0.35 16.53
N GLU A 78 11.28 -0.45 15.79
CA GLU A 78 11.56 -0.20 14.38
C GLU A 78 10.37 -0.65 13.50
N HIS A 79 9.82 -1.83 13.80
CA HIS A 79 8.78 -2.47 13.00
C HIS A 79 7.38 -2.02 13.45
N HIS A 80 6.53 -1.73 12.47
CA HIS A 80 5.15 -1.34 12.73
C HIS A 80 4.23 -2.57 12.77
N THR A 81 3.93 -3.04 13.98
CA THR A 81 3.14 -4.26 14.23
C THR A 81 1.65 -4.03 14.44
N THR A 82 1.18 -2.77 14.46
CA THR A 82 -0.24 -2.44 14.59
C THR A 82 -0.93 -2.40 13.22
N LYS A 83 -2.27 -2.31 13.19
CA LYS A 83 -3.06 -2.15 11.96
C LYS A 83 -2.61 -0.91 11.15
N PRO A 84 -2.71 -0.93 9.82
CA PRO A 84 -3.33 -1.94 8.96
C PRO A 84 -2.45 -3.18 8.71
N ASP A 85 -3.07 -4.31 8.34
CA ASP A 85 -2.36 -5.55 8.01
C ASP A 85 -1.60 -5.42 6.69
N VAL A 86 -0.43 -6.07 6.60
CA VAL A 86 0.50 -5.88 5.48
C VAL A 86 -0.08 -6.38 4.15
N ASP A 87 -0.83 -7.48 4.17
CA ASP A 87 -1.47 -8.05 2.99
C ASP A 87 -2.57 -7.12 2.44
N LYS A 88 -3.30 -6.42 3.33
CA LYS A 88 -4.34 -5.48 2.93
C LYS A 88 -3.75 -4.25 2.26
N THR A 89 -2.67 -3.72 2.81
CA THR A 89 -1.98 -2.59 2.20
C THR A 89 -1.29 -2.99 0.90
N LEU A 90 -0.68 -4.17 0.85
CA LEU A 90 -0.05 -4.69 -0.35
C LEU A 90 -1.07 -4.88 -1.49
N ARG A 91 -2.21 -5.51 -1.22
CA ARG A 91 -3.29 -5.68 -2.22
C ARG A 91 -3.71 -4.34 -2.85
N ALA A 92 -3.86 -3.30 -2.02
CA ALA A 92 -4.17 -1.95 -2.51
C ALA A 92 -3.10 -1.36 -3.42
N ILE A 93 -1.82 -1.66 -3.15
CA ILE A 93 -0.69 -1.24 -3.97
C ILE A 93 -0.73 -1.95 -5.31
N LEU A 94 -0.89 -3.28 -5.32
CA LEU A 94 -0.93 -4.07 -6.55
C LEU A 94 -2.09 -3.64 -7.45
N ASP A 95 -3.30 -3.52 -6.89
CA ASP A 95 -4.47 -2.96 -7.60
C ASP A 95 -4.18 -1.57 -8.20
N GLY A 96 -3.48 -0.73 -7.43
CA GLY A 96 -3.13 0.62 -7.83
C GLY A 96 -2.12 0.66 -9.00
N LEU A 97 -1.17 -0.27 -9.01
CA LEU A 97 -0.17 -0.44 -10.07
C LEU A 97 -0.80 -1.02 -11.35
N THR A 98 -1.74 -1.97 -11.22
CA THR A 98 -2.58 -2.44 -12.33
C THR A 98 -3.37 -1.29 -12.95
N ALA A 99 -4.09 -0.52 -12.12
CA ALA A 99 -4.87 0.64 -12.59
C ALA A 99 -3.99 1.77 -13.16
N ALA A 100 -2.73 1.85 -12.74
CA ALA A 100 -1.76 2.76 -13.33
C ALA A 100 -1.25 2.26 -14.69
N GLY A 101 -1.42 0.99 -15.03
CA GLY A 101 -0.87 0.35 -16.22
C GLY A 101 0.65 0.18 -16.13
N ILE A 102 1.15 -0.22 -14.96
CA ILE A 102 2.56 -0.61 -14.78
C ILE A 102 2.78 -2.01 -15.37
N TYR A 103 1.84 -2.91 -15.12
CA TYR A 103 1.64 -4.21 -15.75
C TYR A 103 0.14 -4.38 -16.08
N ARG A 104 -0.24 -5.43 -16.79
CA ARG A 104 -1.64 -5.64 -17.23
C ARG A 104 -2.53 -6.18 -16.12
N ASP A 105 -1.99 -7.10 -15.31
CA ASP A 105 -2.70 -7.80 -14.25
C ASP A 105 -1.75 -8.07 -13.08
N ASP A 106 -2.25 -8.07 -11.83
CA ASP A 106 -1.43 -8.36 -10.66
C ASP A 106 -0.99 -9.83 -10.59
N SER A 107 -1.58 -10.71 -11.41
CA SER A 107 -1.06 -12.05 -11.68
C SER A 107 0.36 -12.07 -12.25
N GLN A 108 0.85 -10.94 -12.80
CA GLN A 108 2.23 -10.82 -13.27
C GLN A 108 3.25 -10.66 -12.14
N VAL A 109 2.82 -10.37 -10.90
CA VAL A 109 3.72 -10.21 -9.75
C VAL A 109 4.13 -11.59 -9.24
N ALA A 110 5.29 -12.07 -9.70
CA ALA A 110 5.82 -13.38 -9.35
C ALA A 110 6.67 -13.35 -8.06
N GLU A 111 7.30 -12.21 -7.77
CA GLU A 111 8.06 -11.99 -6.55
C GLU A 111 7.54 -10.74 -5.84
N VAL A 112 7.33 -10.84 -4.52
CA VAL A 112 6.93 -9.70 -3.72
C VAL A 112 7.67 -9.69 -2.39
N GLU A 113 8.22 -8.53 -2.05
CA GLU A 113 8.87 -8.28 -0.78
C GLU A 113 8.26 -7.03 -0.13
N THR A 114 7.86 -7.13 1.13
CA THR A 114 7.18 -6.01 1.78
C THR A 114 7.52 -5.86 3.24
N PHE A 115 7.64 -4.60 3.66
CA PHE A 115 8.07 -4.24 5.00
C PHE A 115 7.13 -3.21 5.61
N LYS A 116 6.82 -3.38 6.89
CA LYS A 116 6.16 -2.35 7.71
C LYS A 116 7.14 -1.78 8.71
N ARG A 117 7.39 -0.47 8.60
CA ARG A 117 8.30 0.28 9.44
C ARG A 117 7.63 1.54 9.95
N TYR A 118 8.11 2.05 11.07
CA TYR A 118 7.80 3.41 11.47
C TYR A 118 8.72 4.39 10.75
N ALA A 119 8.18 5.54 10.36
CA ALA A 119 8.92 6.63 9.76
C ALA A 119 10.02 7.17 10.70
N VAL A 120 11.04 7.75 10.08
CA VAL A 120 12.12 8.51 10.72
C VAL A 120 12.17 9.87 10.03
N GLY A 121 11.86 10.93 10.78
CA GLY A 121 11.58 12.25 10.20
C GLY A 121 10.29 12.25 9.38
N ASP A 122 10.26 13.04 8.30
CA ASP A 122 9.06 13.28 7.49
C ASP A 122 8.88 12.29 6.32
N ASN A 123 9.43 11.07 6.44
CA ASN A 123 9.46 10.08 5.36
C ASN A 123 8.30 9.07 5.38
N SER A 124 7.15 9.43 5.96
CA SER A 124 5.96 8.57 5.96
C SER A 124 5.36 8.39 4.56
N GLY A 125 4.83 7.21 4.28
CA GLY A 125 4.24 6.85 2.99
C GLY A 125 4.58 5.43 2.57
N ALA A 126 4.59 5.18 1.26
CA ALA A 126 5.07 3.93 0.69
C ALA A 126 6.15 4.21 -0.36
N MET A 127 7.26 3.50 -0.26
CA MET A 127 8.26 3.42 -1.32
C MET A 127 7.98 2.14 -2.10
N ILE A 128 7.84 2.25 -3.41
CA ILE A 128 7.44 1.15 -4.29
C ILE A 128 8.47 1.06 -5.40
N SER A 129 9.05 -0.12 -5.59
CA SER A 129 9.86 -0.43 -6.77
C SER A 129 9.23 -1.60 -7.53
N VAL A 130 9.31 -1.54 -8.86
CA VAL A 130 8.84 -2.60 -9.75
C VAL A 130 9.93 -2.85 -10.77
N GLN A 131 10.26 -4.12 -10.97
CA GLN A 131 11.31 -4.55 -11.90
C GLN A 131 10.81 -5.76 -12.70
N ALA A 132 11.18 -5.84 -13.98
CA ALA A 132 10.98 -7.06 -14.75
C ALA A 132 11.92 -8.16 -14.25
N LEU A 133 11.45 -9.40 -14.30
CA LEU A 133 12.25 -10.60 -14.06
C LEU A 133 12.81 -11.17 -15.36
#